data_AF-A0A920TN38-F1
#
_entry.id   AF-A0A920TN38-F1
#
_cell.length_a   1.000
_cell.length_b   1.000
_cell.length_c   1.000
_cell.angle_alpha   90.00
_cell.angle_beta   90.00
_cell.angle_gamma   90.00
#
_symmetry.space_group_name_H-M   'P 1'
#
loop_
_entity.id
_entity.type
_entity.pdbx_description
1 polymer ?
#
loop_
_entity_poly.entity_id
_entity_poly.type
_entity_poly.pdbx_seq_one_letter_code
_entity_poly.pdbx_strand_id
1 'polypeptide(L)' 'MGFDKEEATSFEIGMKGRSEDGKTSYSLAAFSIAYDARQVEYHVDKVKKE' A
#
# COMPACT_ATOMS: atom_id res chain seq x y z
N MET A 1 -7.71 -20.14 15.07
CA MET A 1 -8.63 -19.30 14.27
C MET A 1 -7.73 -18.35 13.53
N GLY A 2 -7.64 -18.53 12.20
CA GLY A 2 -6.66 -17.84 11.36
C GLY A 2 -7.15 -16.44 10.97
N PHE A 3 -6.21 -15.58 10.60
CA PHE A 3 -6.46 -14.23 10.10
C PHE A 3 -7.38 -14.29 8.87
N ASP A 4 -8.54 -13.63 8.94
CA ASP A 4 -9.35 -13.38 7.75
C ASP A 4 -8.57 -12.55 6.71
N LYS A 5 -8.82 -12.83 5.43
CA LYS A 5 -8.11 -12.20 4.31
C LYS A 5 -8.32 -10.67 4.36
N GLU A 6 -7.23 -9.92 4.50
CA GLU A 6 -7.26 -8.46 4.43
C GLU A 6 -7.66 -8.03 3.01
N GLU A 7 -8.80 -7.34 2.88
CA GLU A 7 -9.28 -6.81 1.61
C GLU A 7 -8.75 -5.39 1.41
N ALA A 8 -8.10 -5.16 0.27
CA ALA A 8 -7.57 -3.87 -0.13
C ALA A 8 -8.09 -3.51 -1.53
N THR A 9 -8.63 -2.30 -1.65
CA THR A 9 -9.03 -1.72 -2.93
C THR A 9 -8.04 -0.64 -3.32
N SER A 10 -7.52 -0.69 -4.54
CA SER A 10 -6.59 0.30 -5.05
C SER A 10 -7.13 1.04 -6.27
N PHE A 11 -6.71 2.29 -6.41
CA PHE A 11 -6.89 3.10 -7.60
C PHE A 11 -5.53 3.65 -8.03
N GLU A 12 -5.23 3.57 -9.33
CA GLU A 12 -3.97 4.06 -9.89
C GLU A 12 -4.24 4.86 -11.16
N ILE A 13 -3.56 6.01 -11.28
CA ILE A 13 -3.47 6.77 -12.51
C ILE A 13 -2.00 7.07 -12.82
N GLY A 14 -1.63 6.88 -14.07
CA GLY A 14 -0.25 7.01 -14.53
C GLY A 14 -0.12 7.75 -15.85
N MET A 15 0.99 8.46 -15.99
CA MET A 15 1.42 9.10 -17.23
C MET A 15 2.85 8.66 -17.54
N LYS A 16 3.09 8.38 -18.82
CA LYS A 16 4.44 8.15 -19.34
C LYS A 16 4.68 9.05 -20.54
N GLY A 17 5.91 9.50 -20.69
CA GLY A 17 6.32 10.29 -21.84
C GLY A 17 7.80 10.14 -22.15
N ARG A 18 8.17 10.66 -23.31
CA ARG A 18 9.54 10.68 -23.81
C ARG A 18 9.80 12.07 -24.39
N SER A 19 11.01 12.59 -24.20
CA SER A 19 11.45 13.80 -24.88
C SER A 19 11.45 13.59 -26.39
N GLU A 20 11.23 14.66 -27.15
CA GLU A 20 11.19 14.60 -28.62
C GLU A 20 12.51 14.10 -29.22
N ASP A 21 13.64 14.45 -28.60
CA ASP A 21 14.96 13.96 -28.99
C ASP A 21 15.21 12.49 -28.62
N GLY A 22 14.24 11.86 -27.96
CA GLY A 22 14.25 10.47 -27.56
C GLY A 22 15.24 10.13 -26.47
N LYS A 23 15.95 11.09 -25.85
CA LYS A 23 17.03 10.79 -24.89
C LYS A 23 16.53 10.64 -23.46
N THR A 24 15.39 11.22 -23.13
CA THR A 24 14.85 11.23 -21.77
C THR A 24 13.47 10.60 -21.77
N SER A 25 13.24 9.70 -20.81
CA SER A 25 11.92 9.16 -20.53
C SER A 25 11.48 9.63 -19.15
N TYR A 26 10.20 9.91 -18.99
CA TYR A 26 9.63 10.26 -17.70
C TYR A 26 8.34 9.46 -17.47
N SER A 27 8.10 9.16 -16.20
CA SER A 27 6.88 8.53 -15.74
C SER A 27 6.44 9.18 -14.45
N LEU A 28 5.15 9.42 -14.32
CA LEU A 28 4.50 9.91 -13.11
C LEU A 28 3.33 8.97 -12.80
N ALA A 29 3.21 8.55 -11.55
CA ALA A 29 2.07 7.77 -11.10
C ALA A 29 1.56 8.34 -9.78
N ALA A 30 0.24 8.30 -9.61
CA ALA A 30 -0.45 8.55 -8.37
C ALA A 30 -1.33 7.33 -8.06
N PHE A 31 -1.26 6.86 -6.83
CA PHE A 31 -2.02 5.71 -6.38
C PHE A 31 -2.66 5.97 -5.01
N SER A 32 -3.81 5.36 -4.80
CA SER A 32 -4.51 5.32 -3.51
C SER A 32 -4.81 3.86 -3.18
N ILE A 33 -4.64 3.51 -1.90
CA ILE A 33 -4.92 2.17 -1.39
C ILE A 33 -5.80 2.33 -0.15
N ALA A 34 -7.01 1.78 -0.22
CA ALA A 34 -7.93 1.69 0.90
C ALA A 34 -7.90 0.26 1.47
N TYR A 35 -7.76 0.16 2.79
CA TYR A 35 -7.81 -1.10 3.54
C TYR A 35 -9.10 -1.13 4.35
N ASP A 36 -9.93 -2.16 4.18
CA ASP A 36 -11.24 -2.26 4.86
C ASP A 36 -11.10 -2.81 6.31
N ALA A 37 -10.16 -3.72 6.52
CA ALA A 37 -9.92 -4.34 7.82
C ALA A 37 -8.42 -4.57 8.08
N ARG A 38 -7.66 -3.48 8.24
CA ARG A 38 -6.23 -3.57 8.51
C ARG A 38 -5.99 -4.37 9.80
N GLN A 39 -5.41 -5.56 9.69
CA GLN A 39 -5.15 -6.41 10.84
C GLN A 39 -3.95 -5.85 11.60
N VAL A 40 -4.18 -5.24 12.75
CA VAL A 40 -3.13 -4.75 13.65
C VAL A 40 -3.00 -5.72 14.82
N GLU A 41 -1.93 -6.50 14.84
CA GLU A 41 -1.63 -7.37 15.97
C GLU A 41 -1.08 -6.51 17.14
N TYR A 42 -1.88 -6.39 18.21
CA TYR A 42 -1.45 -5.72 19.43
C TYR A 42 -0.77 -6.74 20.36
N HIS A 43 0.55 -6.77 20.39
CA HIS A 43 1.29 -7.46 21.45
C HIS A 43 1.26 -6.59 22.72
N VAL A 44 0.20 -6.73 23.52
CA VAL A 44 0.26 -6.26 24.91
C VAL A 44 1.06 -7.30 25.68
N ASP A 45 2.34 -7.01 25.92
CA ASP A 45 3.14 -7.77 26.88
C ASP A 45 2.41 -7.73 28.22
N LYS A 46 1.76 -8.85 28.57
CA LYS A 46 1.24 -9.07 29.92
C LYS A 46 2.45 -9.16 30.84
N VAL A 47 2.86 -8.03 31.40
CA VAL A 47 3.72 -8.01 32.58
C VAL A 47 2.90 -8.64 33.70
N LYS A 48 3.04 -9.97 33.86
CA LYS A 48 2.63 -10.66 35.08
C LYS A 48 3.42 -10.01 36.22
N LYS A 49 2.74 -9.25 37.07
CA LYS A 49 3.26 -8.98 38.41
C LYS A 49 2.90 -10.20 39.26
N GLU A 50 3.95 -10.88 39.71
CA GLU A 50 3.94 -11.85 40.81
C GLU A 50 3.44 -11.21 42.11
#